data_AF-A0A0N8JWP5-F1
#
_entry.id   AF-A0A0N8JWP5-F1
#
_cell.length_a   1.000
_cell.length_b   1.000
_cell.length_c   1.000
_cell.angle_alpha   90.00
_cell.angle_beta   90.00
_cell.angle_gamma   90.00
#
_symmetry.space_group_name_H-M   'P 1'
#
loop_
_entity.id
_entity.type
_entity.pdbx_description
1 polymer ?
#
loop_
_entity_poly.entity_id
_entity_poly.type
_entity_poly.pdbx_seq_one_letter_code
_entity_poly.pdbx_strand_id
1 'polypeptide(L)'
;MINRPKGAGGNNMRDRATIKRLNMYRQKQRCNNRGQVIKPLQYQSTVTPGTVARVEPNIKWFANTRVIKQSLLQKFQDEMGAVKKDPYRVVMRQSKLPMSLLYDRAKSHKRWVAVLSQEYPTLAFHASLTNSFGKGSLIQLLRQFGKLHTDKKQISVGFIGYPNVGKSSIINTLRSKKVCNVAPIAGETK
;
A
#
# COMPACT_ATOMS: atom_id res chain seq x y z
N MET A 1 15.63 38.28 -19.40
CA MET A 1 16.18 39.30 -18.48
C MET A 1 17.66 39.04 -18.20
N ILE A 2 18.50 39.72 -19.00
CA ILE A 2 19.86 40.24 -18.73
C ILE A 2 20.89 39.25 -18.11
N ASN A 3 21.60 38.54 -19.00
CA ASN A 3 22.93 38.00 -18.72
C ASN A 3 23.92 39.17 -18.54
N ARG A 4 24.74 39.12 -17.50
CA ARG A 4 25.76 40.13 -17.20
C ARG A 4 26.76 40.20 -18.38
N PRO A 5 27.12 41.40 -18.89
CA PRO A 5 28.22 41.49 -19.85
C PRO A 5 29.50 41.01 -19.16
N LYS A 6 30.25 40.11 -19.82
CA LYS A 6 31.59 39.72 -19.37
C LYS A 6 32.46 40.97 -19.40
N GLY A 7 32.79 41.51 -18.23
CA GLY A 7 33.78 42.57 -18.10
C GLY A 7 35.14 42.08 -18.58
N ALA A 8 35.95 43.00 -19.11
CA ALA A 8 37.25 42.76 -19.76
C ALA A 8 38.36 42.33 -18.78
N GLY A 9 38.19 41.22 -18.05
CA GLY A 9 39.15 40.76 -17.06
C GLY A 9 39.19 39.25 -16.91
N GLY A 10 40.09 38.61 -17.66
CA GLY A 10 40.83 37.36 -17.34
C GLY A 10 40.07 36.05 -17.08
N ASN A 11 40.69 34.94 -17.48
CA ASN A 11 40.21 33.55 -17.34
C ASN A 11 40.07 33.02 -15.89
N ASN A 12 40.18 33.88 -14.87
CA ASN A 12 40.20 33.53 -13.44
C ASN A 12 38.95 34.02 -12.66
N MET A 13 37.87 34.40 -13.35
CA MET A 13 36.63 34.83 -12.69
C MET A 13 35.77 33.63 -12.28
N ARG A 14 35.37 33.61 -11.00
CA ARG A 14 34.41 32.64 -10.47
C ARG A 14 33.01 32.85 -11.05
N ASP A 15 32.29 31.77 -11.32
CA ASP A 15 30.91 31.82 -11.79
C ASP A 15 29.97 32.53 -10.82
N ARG A 16 28.86 33.08 -11.33
CA ARG A 16 27.84 33.76 -10.52
C ARG A 16 27.29 32.86 -9.40
N ALA A 17 27.14 31.56 -9.65
CA ALA A 17 26.71 30.58 -8.65
C ALA A 17 27.77 30.44 -7.54
N THR A 18 29.04 30.31 -7.93
CA THR A 18 30.18 30.23 -7.01
C THR A 18 30.33 31.49 -6.17
N ILE A 19 30.19 32.68 -6.77
CA ILE A 19 30.21 33.97 -6.06
C ILE A 19 29.05 34.05 -5.06
N LYS A 20 27.82 33.68 -5.45
CA LYS A 20 26.67 33.67 -4.54
C LYS A 20 26.87 32.71 -3.37
N ARG A 21 27.39 31.50 -3.61
CA ARG A 21 27.72 30.53 -2.55
C ARG A 21 28.78 31.06 -1.59
N LEU A 22 29.84 31.68 -2.09
CA LEU A 22 30.88 32.27 -1.24
C LEU A 22 30.38 33.46 -0.43
N ASN A 23 29.52 34.30 -1.04
CA ASN A 23 28.89 35.40 -0.35
C ASN A 23 27.88 34.95 0.72
N MET A 24 27.27 33.76 0.55
CA MET A 24 26.42 33.14 1.58
C MET A 24 27.20 32.88 2.87
N TYR A 25 28.39 32.26 2.80
CA TYR A 25 29.23 32.04 3.97
C TYR A 25 29.77 33.33 4.62
N ARG A 26 29.84 34.42 3.85
CA ARG A 26 30.35 35.73 4.31
C ARG A 26 29.26 36.65 4.85
N GLN A 27 28.00 36.23 4.82
CA GLN A 27 26.89 37.07 5.28
C GLN A 27 26.90 37.19 6.81
N LYS A 28 26.77 38.43 7.31
CA LYS A 28 26.71 38.74 8.74
C LYS A 28 25.62 39.78 9.00
N GLN A 29 25.04 39.74 10.20
CA GLN A 29 24.16 40.79 10.71
C GLN A 29 24.90 42.12 10.73
N ARG A 30 24.21 43.20 10.35
CA ARG A 30 24.77 44.56 10.37
C ARG A 30 24.08 45.35 11.46
N CYS A 31 24.86 45.95 12.35
CA CYS A 31 24.39 46.79 13.45
C CYS A 31 24.92 48.23 13.31
N ASN A 32 24.22 49.19 13.90
CA ASN A 32 24.70 50.56 14.03
C ASN A 32 25.71 50.69 15.20
N ASN A 33 26.32 51.87 15.34
CA ASN A 33 27.27 52.14 16.42
C ASN A 33 26.64 52.05 17.83
N ARG A 34 25.30 52.06 17.94
CA ARG A 34 24.54 51.87 19.19
C ARG A 34 24.14 50.41 19.44
N GLY A 35 24.59 49.47 18.60
CA GLY A 35 24.30 48.03 18.71
C GLY A 35 22.93 47.59 18.17
N GLN A 36 22.11 48.49 17.64
CA GLN A 36 20.82 48.14 17.04
C GLN A 36 21.01 47.55 15.65
N VAL A 37 20.26 46.50 15.33
CA VAL A 37 20.33 45.78 14.06
C VAL A 37 19.77 46.62 12.91
N ILE A 38 20.62 47.00 11.95
CA ILE A 38 20.21 47.70 10.73
C ILE A 38 19.71 46.69 9.68
N LYS A 39 20.44 45.58 9.53
CA LYS A 39 20.09 44.53 8.56
C LYS A 39 20.22 43.16 9.21
N PRO A 40 19.10 42.45 9.42
CA PRO A 40 19.14 41.09 9.95
C PRO A 40 19.70 40.12 8.92
N LEU A 41 20.04 38.91 9.37
CA LEU A 41 20.44 37.83 8.48
C LEU A 41 19.24 37.39 7.60
N GLN A 42 19.52 36.81 6.43
CA GLN A 42 18.52 36.48 5.40
C GLN A 42 17.34 35.62 5.89
N TYR A 43 17.52 34.82 6.96
CA TYR A 43 16.49 33.95 7.53
C TYR A 43 16.18 34.25 9.01
N GLN A 44 16.55 35.44 9.47
CA GLN A 44 16.27 35.92 10.83
C GLN A 44 15.35 37.15 10.80
N SER A 45 14.37 37.14 9.90
CA SER A 45 13.32 38.15 9.91
C SER A 45 12.39 37.90 11.10
N THR A 46 12.09 38.95 11.85
CA THR A 46 11.06 38.90 12.89
C THR A 46 9.71 39.21 12.25
N VAL A 47 8.68 38.44 12.59
CA VAL A 47 7.29 38.73 12.20
C VAL A 47 6.65 39.64 13.25
N THR A 48 5.72 40.49 12.82
CA THR A 48 4.99 41.34 13.75
C THR A 48 4.19 40.47 14.74
N PRO A 49 4.23 40.75 16.05
CA PRO A 49 3.40 40.05 17.04
C PRO A 49 1.93 40.10 16.61
N GLY A 50 1.26 38.94 16.57
CA GLY A 50 -0.11 38.82 16.06
C GLY A 50 -0.22 38.38 14.60
N THR A 51 0.90 38.12 13.90
CA THR A 51 0.86 37.45 12.59
C THR A 51 0.37 36.02 12.75
N VAL A 52 -0.83 35.71 12.24
CA VAL A 52 -1.43 34.36 12.31
C VAL A 52 -1.25 33.66 10.96
N ALA A 53 -0.69 32.46 10.95
CA ALA A 53 -0.72 31.59 9.79
C ALA A 53 -2.10 30.92 9.69
N ARG A 54 -2.85 31.20 8.62
CA ARG A 54 -4.14 30.56 8.33
C ARG A 54 -4.00 29.66 7.12
N VAL A 55 -4.75 28.57 7.10
CA VAL A 55 -4.84 27.67 5.95
C VAL A 55 -6.21 27.88 5.32
N GLU A 56 -6.24 28.36 4.08
CA GLU A 56 -7.49 28.68 3.38
C GLU A 56 -8.27 27.41 3.03
N PRO A 57 -9.55 27.26 3.46
CA PRO A 57 -10.34 26.08 3.15
C PRO A 57 -10.39 25.80 1.64
N ASN A 58 -10.00 24.60 1.22
CA ASN A 58 -9.97 24.22 -0.19
C ASN A 58 -10.50 22.80 -0.40
N ILE A 59 -11.44 22.64 -1.33
CA ILE A 59 -12.05 21.34 -1.68
C ILE A 59 -11.00 20.35 -2.19
N LYS A 60 -9.91 20.84 -2.80
CA LYS A 60 -8.81 20.00 -3.31
C LYS A 60 -8.06 19.25 -2.19
N TRP A 61 -8.19 19.66 -0.93
CA TRP A 61 -7.60 18.92 0.19
C TRP A 61 -8.26 17.58 0.41
N PHE A 62 -9.52 17.46 0.04
CA PHE A 62 -10.32 16.25 0.19
C PHE A 62 -10.33 15.38 -1.07
N ALA A 63 -9.73 15.86 -2.16
CA ALA A 63 -9.57 15.06 -3.37
C ALA A 63 -8.42 14.05 -3.21
N ASN A 64 -8.59 12.85 -3.78
CA ASN A 64 -7.56 11.82 -3.77
C ASN A 64 -6.31 12.31 -4.51
N THR A 65 -5.20 12.53 -3.79
CA THR A 65 -3.97 13.13 -4.34
C THR A 65 -3.11 12.14 -5.14
N ARG A 66 -3.21 10.83 -4.85
CA ARG A 66 -2.48 9.77 -5.55
C ARG A 66 -3.40 8.58 -5.77
N VAL A 67 -3.83 8.40 -7.02
CA VAL A 67 -4.61 7.23 -7.45
C VAL A 67 -3.70 6.32 -8.25
N ILE A 68 -3.70 5.03 -7.92
CA ILE A 68 -2.92 4.00 -8.60
C ILE A 68 -3.89 3.05 -9.29
N LYS A 69 -3.65 2.73 -10.56
CA LYS A 69 -4.42 1.70 -11.26
C LYS A 69 -4.05 0.32 -10.74
N GLN A 70 -5.03 -0.55 -10.56
CA GLN A 70 -4.81 -1.92 -10.05
C GLN A 70 -3.81 -2.73 -10.89
N SER A 71 -3.82 -2.56 -12.22
CA SER A 71 -2.87 -3.23 -13.13
C SER A 71 -1.42 -2.76 -12.96
N LEU A 72 -1.21 -1.46 -12.69
CA LEU A 72 0.11 -0.91 -12.41
C LEU A 72 0.61 -1.35 -11.02
N LEU A 73 -0.30 -1.42 -10.05
CA LEU A 73 0.02 -1.92 -8.72
C LEU A 73 0.46 -3.40 -8.78
N GLN A 74 -0.24 -4.22 -9.56
CA GLN A 74 0.13 -5.63 -9.77
C GLN A 74 1.55 -5.75 -10.33
N LYS A 75 1.84 -5.06 -11.45
CA LYS A 75 3.17 -5.08 -12.09
C LYS A 75 4.27 -4.64 -11.14
N PHE A 76 4.04 -3.55 -10.41
CA PHE A 76 4.99 -3.05 -9.41
C PHE A 76 5.25 -4.06 -8.30
N GLN A 77 4.21 -4.77 -7.82
CA GLN A 77 4.38 -5.79 -6.79
C GLN A 77 5.23 -6.96 -7.29
N ASP A 78 5.02 -7.40 -8.52
CA ASP A 78 5.74 -8.53 -9.12
C ASP A 78 7.23 -8.19 -9.32
N GLU A 79 7.52 -7.00 -9.86
CA GLU A 79 8.89 -6.50 -10.06
C GLU A 79 9.63 -6.30 -8.73
N MET A 80 9.02 -5.61 -7.77
CA MET A 80 9.64 -5.34 -6.48
C MET A 80 9.76 -6.61 -5.62
N GLY A 81 8.87 -7.59 -5.80
CA GLY A 81 9.00 -8.91 -5.19
C GLY A 81 10.24 -9.67 -5.66
N ALA A 82 10.53 -9.61 -6.96
CA ALA A 82 11.74 -10.21 -7.53
C ALA A 82 13.01 -9.47 -7.07
N VAL A 83 13.02 -8.13 -7.16
CA VAL A 83 14.18 -7.31 -6.79
C VAL A 83 14.50 -7.42 -5.30
N LYS A 84 13.49 -7.43 -4.42
CA LYS A 84 13.70 -7.54 -2.96
C LYS A 84 14.27 -8.89 -2.52
N LYS A 85 14.04 -9.95 -3.31
CA LYS A 85 14.56 -11.30 -3.02
C LYS A 85 16.04 -11.41 -3.34
N ASP A 86 16.56 -10.56 -4.23
CA ASP A 86 17.95 -10.57 -4.67
C ASP A 86 18.82 -9.63 -3.81
N PRO A 87 19.79 -10.15 -3.03
CA PRO A 87 20.63 -9.33 -2.15
C PRO A 87 21.62 -8.44 -2.91
N TYR A 88 21.89 -8.69 -4.20
CA TYR A 88 22.86 -7.92 -4.98
C TYR A 88 22.25 -6.75 -5.77
N ARG A 89 20.92 -6.59 -5.72
CA ARG A 89 20.22 -5.50 -6.41
C ARG A 89 19.74 -4.44 -5.42
N VAL A 90 20.16 -3.19 -5.65
CA VAL A 90 19.82 -2.04 -4.80
C VAL A 90 18.97 -1.03 -5.56
N VAL A 91 17.87 -0.59 -4.94
CA VAL A 91 16.98 0.44 -5.50
C VAL A 91 17.58 1.83 -5.26
N MET A 92 18.10 2.47 -6.31
CA MET A 92 18.70 3.82 -6.21
C MET A 92 17.68 4.94 -6.03
N ARG A 93 16.48 4.81 -6.61
CA ARG A 93 15.38 5.77 -6.45
C ARG A 93 14.10 5.02 -6.11
N GLN A 94 13.62 5.24 -4.90
CA GLN A 94 12.34 4.68 -4.48
C GLN A 94 11.22 5.38 -5.25
N SER A 95 10.28 4.61 -5.78
CA SER A 95 9.04 5.18 -6.29
C SER A 95 8.30 5.84 -5.13
N LYS A 96 7.56 6.92 -5.41
CA LYS A 96 6.72 7.58 -4.40
C LYS A 96 5.49 6.73 -4.00
N LEU A 97 5.49 5.44 -4.34
CA LEU A 97 4.45 4.49 -4.02
C LEU A 97 4.76 3.85 -2.66
N PRO A 98 3.77 3.74 -1.77
CA PRO A 98 4.01 3.15 -0.46
C PRO A 98 4.33 1.66 -0.60
N MET A 99 5.53 1.28 -0.14
CA MET A 99 5.99 -0.11 -0.11
C MET A 99 5.12 -1.01 0.79
N SER A 100 4.27 -0.43 1.63
CA SER A 100 3.29 -1.17 2.44
C SER A 100 2.31 -1.98 1.60
N LEU A 101 2.02 -1.56 0.36
CA LEU A 101 1.11 -2.29 -0.55
C LEU A 101 1.66 -3.65 -1.01
N LEU A 102 2.96 -3.92 -0.84
CA LEU A 102 3.54 -5.24 -1.13
C LEU A 102 3.10 -6.32 -0.12
N TYR A 103 2.69 -5.93 1.08
CA TYR A 103 2.49 -6.86 2.19
C TYR A 103 1.06 -7.37 2.35
N ASP A 104 0.10 -6.86 1.58
CA ASP A 104 -1.32 -7.00 1.94
C ASP A 104 -2.05 -8.20 1.32
N ARG A 105 -1.40 -9.00 0.46
CA ARG A 105 -2.15 -10.01 -0.34
C ARG A 105 -2.21 -11.43 0.16
N ALA A 106 -1.39 -11.85 1.13
CA ALA A 106 -1.42 -13.27 1.52
C ALA A 106 -0.86 -13.53 2.91
N LYS A 107 -1.61 -13.21 3.98
CA LYS A 107 -1.31 -13.77 5.32
C LYS A 107 -2.49 -13.88 6.30
N SER A 108 -3.71 -13.49 5.93
CA SER A 108 -4.85 -13.52 6.87
C SER A 108 -5.27 -14.95 7.27
N HIS A 109 -5.39 -15.88 6.30
CA HIS A 109 -5.94 -17.23 6.57
C HIS A 109 -5.14 -18.04 7.59
N LYS A 110 -3.80 -17.96 7.57
CA LYS A 110 -2.95 -18.77 8.46
C LYS A 110 -3.16 -18.42 9.94
N ARG A 111 -3.33 -17.14 10.24
CA ARG A 111 -3.57 -16.67 11.61
C ARG A 111 -4.91 -17.19 12.13
N TRP A 112 -5.97 -17.03 11.35
CA TRP A 112 -7.31 -17.48 11.75
C TRP A 112 -7.44 -18.99 11.85
N VAL A 113 -6.80 -19.76 10.96
CA VAL A 113 -6.73 -21.21 11.10
C VAL A 113 -6.05 -21.60 12.41
N ALA A 114 -4.92 -20.97 12.77
CA ALA A 114 -4.21 -21.29 14.01
C ALA A 114 -5.00 -20.95 15.28
N VAL A 115 -5.83 -19.91 15.25
CA VAL A 115 -6.70 -19.52 16.37
C VAL A 115 -7.90 -20.47 16.46
N LEU A 116 -8.64 -20.65 15.38
CA LEU A 116 -9.87 -21.44 15.36
C LEU A 116 -9.61 -22.95 15.49
N SER A 117 -8.44 -23.43 15.06
CA SER A 117 -8.04 -24.84 15.22
C SER A 117 -7.87 -25.26 16.67
N GLN A 118 -7.79 -24.32 17.62
CA GLN A 118 -7.71 -24.64 19.04
C GLN A 118 -9.04 -25.20 19.58
N GLU A 119 -10.18 -24.76 19.02
CA GLU A 119 -11.51 -25.17 19.47
C GLU A 119 -12.12 -26.24 18.56
N TYR A 120 -12.01 -26.08 17.24
CA TYR A 120 -12.65 -26.98 16.28
C TYR A 120 -11.74 -27.28 15.08
N PRO A 121 -11.85 -28.48 14.46
CA PRO A 121 -11.16 -28.80 13.22
C PRO A 121 -11.46 -27.76 12.13
N THR A 122 -10.49 -26.89 11.85
CA THR A 122 -10.66 -25.75 10.95
C THR A 122 -9.84 -25.91 9.69
N LEU A 123 -10.46 -25.73 8.54
CA LEU A 123 -9.82 -25.78 7.23
C LEU A 123 -10.06 -24.46 6.49
N ALA A 124 -8.99 -23.82 6.03
CA ALA A 124 -9.11 -22.63 5.19
C ALA A 124 -9.58 -23.02 3.78
N PHE A 125 -10.67 -22.40 3.33
CA PHE A 125 -11.29 -22.67 2.03
C PHE A 125 -11.54 -21.35 1.30
N HIS A 126 -11.13 -21.27 0.03
CA HIS A 126 -11.47 -20.16 -0.85
C HIS A 126 -12.39 -20.65 -1.96
N ALA A 127 -13.63 -20.16 -1.94
CA ALA A 127 -14.68 -20.54 -2.87
C ALA A 127 -14.57 -19.75 -4.18
N SER A 128 -13.80 -20.29 -5.13
CA SER A 128 -13.65 -19.75 -6.48
C SER A 128 -13.66 -20.88 -7.51
N LEU A 129 -14.31 -20.68 -8.66
CA LEU A 129 -14.35 -21.67 -9.74
C LEU A 129 -13.02 -21.79 -10.49
N THR A 130 -12.27 -20.69 -10.60
CA THR A 130 -11.03 -20.62 -11.37
C THR A 130 -9.79 -20.84 -10.52
N ASN A 131 -9.79 -20.38 -9.27
CA ASN A 131 -8.65 -20.47 -8.37
C ASN A 131 -9.10 -20.87 -6.95
N SER A 132 -9.58 -22.11 -6.77
CA SER A 132 -10.03 -22.58 -5.46
C SER A 132 -8.86 -22.95 -4.54
N PHE A 133 -8.94 -22.58 -3.27
CA PHE A 133 -8.00 -23.03 -2.22
C PHE A 133 -8.71 -23.99 -1.24
N GLY A 134 -8.01 -25.02 -0.76
CA GLY A 134 -8.55 -25.96 0.24
C GLY A 134 -9.54 -27.01 -0.29
N LYS A 135 -9.97 -26.91 -1.55
CA LYS A 135 -10.91 -27.87 -2.18
C LYS A 135 -10.42 -29.31 -2.17
N GLY A 136 -9.17 -29.54 -2.59
CA GLY A 136 -8.59 -30.89 -2.61
C GLY A 136 -8.52 -31.51 -1.22
N SER A 137 -8.06 -30.73 -0.23
CA SER A 137 -7.98 -31.14 1.17
C SER A 137 -9.34 -31.49 1.76
N LEU A 138 -10.38 -30.69 1.47
CA LEU A 138 -11.75 -30.98 1.93
C LEU A 138 -12.31 -32.25 1.30
N ILE A 139 -12.10 -32.46 -0.01
CA ILE A 139 -12.52 -33.69 -0.70
C ILE A 139 -11.77 -34.91 -0.14
N GLN A 140 -10.48 -34.78 0.13
CA GLN A 140 -9.67 -35.85 0.71
C GLN A 140 -10.17 -36.23 2.10
N LEU A 141 -10.52 -35.24 2.94
CA LEU A 141 -11.10 -35.47 4.25
C LEU A 141 -12.43 -36.25 4.15
N LEU A 142 -13.33 -35.82 3.25
CA LEU A 142 -14.60 -36.52 3.04
C LEU A 142 -14.40 -37.96 2.54
N ARG A 143 -13.42 -38.20 1.66
CA ARG A 143 -13.08 -39.56 1.22
C ARG A 143 -12.56 -40.44 2.36
N GLN A 144 -11.78 -39.87 3.29
CA GLN A 144 -11.32 -40.59 4.48
C GLN A 144 -12.49 -40.98 5.39
N PHE A 145 -13.44 -40.06 5.62
CA PHE A 145 -14.66 -40.37 6.36
C PHE A 145 -15.51 -41.46 5.69
N GLY A 146 -15.56 -41.49 4.34
CA GLY A 146 -16.26 -42.52 3.60
C GLY A 146 -15.65 -43.91 3.76
N LYS A 147 -14.33 -44.00 3.84
CA LYS A 147 -13.62 -45.26 4.12
C LYS A 147 -13.83 -45.74 5.56
N LEU A 148 -14.02 -44.82 6.50
CA LEU A 148 -14.25 -45.15 7.90
C LEU A 148 -15.66 -45.70 8.14
N HIS A 149 -16.65 -45.21 7.38
CA HIS A 149 -18.04 -45.64 7.46
C HIS A 149 -18.48 -46.46 6.24
N THR A 150 -17.84 -47.62 6.04
CA THR A 150 -18.11 -48.52 4.90
C THR A 150 -19.54 -49.05 4.87
N ASP A 151 -20.20 -49.15 6.03
CA ASP A 151 -21.58 -49.63 6.15
C ASP A 151 -22.60 -48.68 5.50
N LYS A 152 -22.24 -47.41 5.30
CA LYS A 152 -23.10 -46.39 4.71
C LYS A 152 -22.71 -46.15 3.26
N LYS A 153 -23.67 -46.31 2.34
CA LYS A 153 -23.47 -46.08 0.90
C LYS A 153 -23.09 -44.64 0.54
N GLN A 154 -23.44 -43.65 1.37
CA GLN A 154 -23.16 -42.25 1.11
C GLN A 154 -22.93 -41.45 2.39
N ILE A 155 -22.16 -40.36 2.28
CA ILE A 155 -21.97 -39.38 3.36
C ILE A 155 -22.87 -38.19 3.09
N SER A 156 -23.75 -37.88 4.03
CA SER A 156 -24.57 -36.66 4.00
C SER A 156 -23.84 -35.54 4.73
N VAL A 157 -23.61 -34.42 4.04
CA VAL A 157 -22.90 -33.24 4.59
C VAL A 157 -23.82 -32.02 4.48
N GLY A 158 -23.99 -31.29 5.58
CA GLY A 158 -24.72 -30.03 5.63
C GLY A 158 -23.78 -28.83 5.82
N PHE A 159 -24.09 -27.71 5.17
CA PHE A 159 -23.37 -26.44 5.38
C PHE A 159 -24.21 -25.50 6.24
N ILE A 160 -23.70 -25.12 7.41
CA ILE A 160 -24.37 -24.24 8.37
C ILE A 160 -23.62 -22.92 8.47
N GLY A 161 -24.33 -21.81 8.58
CA GLY A 161 -23.74 -20.48 8.78
C GLY A 161 -24.72 -19.35 8.46
N TYR A 162 -24.31 -18.12 8.80
CA TYR A 162 -25.13 -16.91 8.61
C TYR A 162 -25.53 -16.67 7.14
N PRO A 163 -26.59 -15.88 6.89
CA PRO A 163 -26.92 -15.43 5.54
C PRO A 163 -25.71 -14.79 4.84
N ASN A 164 -25.59 -14.99 3.53
CA ASN A 164 -24.56 -14.38 2.67
C ASN A 164 -23.09 -14.72 2.95
N VAL A 165 -22.77 -15.68 3.83
CA VAL A 165 -21.37 -16.14 4.09
C VAL A 165 -20.76 -16.98 2.95
N GLY A 166 -21.47 -17.17 1.84
CA GLY A 166 -20.95 -17.89 0.66
C GLY A 166 -21.11 -19.41 0.69
N LYS A 167 -22.06 -19.95 1.47
CA LYS A 167 -22.38 -21.40 1.50
C LYS A 167 -22.62 -21.97 0.09
N SER A 168 -23.44 -21.30 -0.70
CA SER A 168 -23.74 -21.66 -2.10
C SER A 168 -22.50 -21.61 -3.00
N SER A 169 -21.58 -20.69 -2.74
CA SER A 169 -20.30 -20.59 -3.46
C SER A 169 -19.37 -21.77 -3.17
N ILE A 170 -19.36 -22.28 -1.94
CA ILE A 170 -18.60 -23.50 -1.58
C ILE A 170 -19.16 -24.70 -2.34
N ILE A 171 -20.48 -24.85 -2.41
CA ILE A 171 -21.15 -25.93 -3.16
C ILE A 171 -20.77 -25.87 -4.65
N ASN A 172 -20.87 -24.70 -5.27
CA ASN A 172 -20.48 -24.51 -6.66
C ASN A 172 -19.00 -24.82 -6.91
N THR A 173 -18.13 -24.42 -5.98
CA THR A 173 -16.70 -24.71 -6.04
C THR A 173 -16.41 -26.21 -5.94
N LEU A 174 -17.11 -26.94 -5.06
CA LEU A 174 -16.99 -28.39 -4.93
C LEU A 174 -17.49 -29.13 -6.18
N ARG A 175 -18.62 -28.68 -6.75
CA ARG A 175 -19.22 -29.24 -7.96
C ARG A 175 -18.50 -28.84 -9.25
N SER A 176 -17.53 -27.92 -9.20
CA SER A 176 -16.83 -27.34 -10.35
C SER A 176 -17.79 -26.73 -11.41
N LYS A 177 -19.03 -26.43 -11.03
CA LYS A 177 -20.10 -25.95 -11.92
C LYS A 177 -21.02 -25.05 -11.11
N LYS A 178 -21.63 -24.07 -11.77
CA LYS A 178 -22.69 -23.25 -11.18
C LYS A 178 -23.97 -24.10 -11.06
N VAL A 179 -24.25 -24.58 -9.86
CA VAL A 179 -25.45 -25.37 -9.52
C VAL A 179 -26.44 -24.52 -8.74
N CYS A 180 -25.96 -23.83 -7.70
CA CYS A 180 -26.74 -22.87 -6.93
C CYS A 180 -26.60 -21.48 -7.54
N ASN A 181 -27.70 -20.73 -7.68
CA ASN A 181 -27.60 -19.32 -8.04
C ASN A 181 -26.99 -18.54 -6.87
N VAL A 182 -26.08 -17.62 -7.18
CA VAL A 182 -25.37 -16.82 -6.18
C VAL A 182 -25.58 -15.36 -6.56
N ALA A 183 -26.23 -14.62 -5.68
CA ALA A 183 -26.42 -13.19 -5.79
C ALA A 183 -26.15 -12.55 -4.42
N PRO A 184 -25.80 -11.25 -4.37
CA PRO A 184 -25.60 -10.52 -3.12
C PRO A 184 -26.91 -10.21 -2.36
N ILE A 185 -28.06 -10.63 -2.89
CA ILE A 185 -29.39 -10.41 -2.31
C ILE A 185 -29.74 -11.56 -1.36
N ALA A 186 -30.19 -11.23 -0.14
CA ALA A 186 -30.60 -12.23 0.84
C ALA A 186 -31.86 -12.99 0.36
N GLY A 187 -31.85 -14.33 0.48
CA GLY A 187 -33.00 -15.18 0.12
C GLY A 187 -32.97 -15.79 -1.29
N GLU A 188 -31.90 -15.58 -2.06
CA GLU A 188 -31.84 -16.05 -3.45
C GLU A 188 -31.47 -17.54 -3.61
N THR A 189 -30.89 -18.16 -2.58
CA THR A 189 -30.68 -19.62 -2.56
C THR A 189 -31.90 -20.28 -1.92
N LYS A 190 -32.73 -20.95 -2.74
CA LYS A 190 -33.80 -21.86 -2.28
C LYS A 190 -33.25 -23.23 -1.91
#